data_AF-A0A352FA95-F1
#
_entry.id   AF-A0A352FA95-F1
#
_cell.length_a   1.000
_cell.length_b   1.000
_cell.length_c   1.000
_cell.angle_alpha   90.00
_cell.angle_beta   90.00
_cell.angle_gamma   90.00
#
_symmetry.space_group_name_H-M   'P 1'
#
loop_
_entity.id
_entity.type
_entity.pdbx_description
1 polymer ?
#
loop_
_entity_poly.entity_id
_entity_poly.type
_entity_poly.pdbx_seq_one_letter_code
_entity_poly.pdbx_strand_id
1 'polypeptide(L)'
;LWYYGDDVPNYVFLQDEVKELPYGYGWDKCNADVLLTRASVKDGKLMLPDGMEYRVLVLPPELSSNKEIQKKAVKFRKLGLAVVESDPAGALKSLNIGPDFSFTTSLSDTKLDWIHRTAGETEIYFIVNRNARCGVSDTLYQYNPTPANRYETVECSFRVAGKVPELWDAVTGKIIPVTGYREEMGRTLISLNLPPEGSSFVVFSPGPKPDISDNQFGIHQLMASDWSVPGFSDGKNIRIKTIEGPWSLGFYRGDPPPATRQLEQLISWTDFQDPGIRFYSGKASYTKSVEFNSDELRESAIILDLGNVQEIAEVFVNNQPGGVLWTDPFRVEITPWLKAGLNEIRIEVVNPWPNRLIGDGQLPDSLRSTRTNVKKFEGPGAMQYLRVSGLLGPVRIAFAPIN
;
A
#
# COMPACT_ATOMS: atom_id res chain seq x y z
N LEU A 1 -21.00 -12.43 13.91
CA LEU A 1 -20.87 -11.81 15.25
C LEU A 1 -20.41 -12.87 16.23
N TRP A 2 -19.34 -12.61 16.97
CA TRP A 2 -18.75 -13.54 17.93
C TRP A 2 -19.03 -13.09 19.35
N TYR A 3 -19.72 -13.89 20.14
CA TYR A 3 -19.87 -13.63 21.57
C TYR A 3 -18.61 -14.04 22.30
N TYR A 4 -18.00 -13.13 23.05
CA TYR A 4 -16.72 -13.38 23.71
C TYR A 4 -16.78 -13.27 25.25
N GLY A 5 -17.99 -13.13 25.81
CA GLY A 5 -18.21 -13.08 27.25
C GLY A 5 -18.18 -11.67 27.82
N ASP A 6 -18.22 -11.58 29.16
CA ASP A 6 -18.22 -10.33 29.93
C ASP A 6 -17.09 -10.27 30.98
N ASP A 7 -16.17 -11.26 30.95
CA ASP A 7 -15.09 -11.36 31.93
C ASP A 7 -14.04 -10.26 31.74
N VAL A 8 -13.59 -9.65 32.83
CA VAL A 8 -12.58 -8.58 32.81
C VAL A 8 -11.23 -9.14 33.30
N PRO A 9 -10.11 -8.90 32.59
CA PRO A 9 -10.00 -8.10 31.36
C PRO A 9 -10.47 -8.85 30.11
N ASN A 10 -11.20 -8.11 29.27
CA ASN A 10 -11.64 -8.57 27.95
C ASN A 10 -10.41 -8.66 27.02
N TYR A 11 -9.89 -9.86 26.80
CA TYR A 11 -8.79 -10.07 25.85
C TYR A 11 -9.32 -10.13 24.41
N VAL A 12 -8.86 -9.21 23.58
CA VAL A 12 -9.17 -9.21 22.14
C VAL A 12 -8.13 -10.07 21.43
N PHE A 13 -8.47 -11.32 21.14
CA PHE A 13 -7.74 -12.15 20.15
C PHE A 13 -7.78 -11.54 18.74
N LEU A 14 -6.71 -11.70 17.97
CA LEU A 14 -6.56 -11.18 16.61
C LEU A 14 -7.35 -12.03 15.60
N GLN A 15 -7.58 -11.47 14.40
CA GLN A 15 -8.29 -12.18 13.34
C GLN A 15 -7.62 -13.50 12.95
N ASP A 16 -6.28 -13.47 12.86
CA ASP A 16 -5.44 -14.63 12.50
C ASP A 16 -5.45 -15.73 13.58
N GLU A 17 -5.93 -15.45 14.79
CA GLU A 17 -6.03 -16.43 15.88
C GLU A 17 -7.31 -17.28 15.77
N VAL A 18 -8.30 -16.86 14.96
CA VAL A 18 -9.55 -17.60 14.72
C VAL A 18 -9.38 -18.59 13.57
N LYS A 19 -9.02 -19.83 13.91
CA LYS A 19 -8.79 -20.90 12.91
C LYS A 19 -10.07 -21.52 12.34
N GLU A 20 -11.21 -21.31 12.99
CA GLU A 20 -12.48 -21.94 12.66
C GLU A 20 -13.21 -21.25 11.50
N LEU A 21 -12.80 -20.02 11.14
CA LEU A 21 -13.37 -19.26 10.05
C LEU A 21 -12.29 -19.08 8.97
N PRO A 22 -12.49 -19.62 7.76
CA PRO A 22 -11.51 -19.43 6.68
C PRO A 22 -11.40 -17.97 6.27
N TYR A 23 -10.31 -17.63 5.57
CA TYR A 23 -10.12 -16.30 5.01
C TYR A 23 -11.30 -15.86 4.13
N GLY A 24 -11.57 -14.57 4.14
CA GLY A 24 -12.55 -13.96 3.25
C GLY A 24 -13.91 -13.66 3.88
N TYR A 25 -14.03 -13.76 5.19
CA TYR A 25 -15.22 -13.31 5.94
C TYR A 25 -14.84 -12.25 6.98
N GLY A 26 -15.60 -11.15 7.01
CA GLY A 26 -15.52 -10.16 8.08
C GLY A 26 -16.35 -10.60 9.29
N TRP A 27 -15.91 -10.23 10.50
CA TRP A 27 -16.61 -10.53 11.73
C TRP A 27 -16.22 -9.55 12.84
N ASP A 28 -17.13 -9.39 13.80
CA ASP A 28 -16.92 -8.55 14.99
C ASP A 28 -17.16 -9.37 16.26
N LYS A 29 -16.70 -8.81 17.38
CA LYS A 29 -16.94 -9.31 18.73
C LYS A 29 -18.08 -8.54 19.40
N CYS A 30 -18.81 -9.22 20.27
CA CYS A 30 -19.83 -8.60 21.13
C CYS A 30 -19.84 -9.19 22.54
N ASN A 31 -20.17 -8.34 23.50
CA ASN A 31 -20.44 -8.72 24.89
C ASN A 31 -21.94 -8.97 25.10
N ALA A 32 -22.36 -9.26 26.34
CA ALA A 32 -23.76 -9.56 26.62
C ALA A 32 -24.67 -8.36 26.43
N ASP A 33 -24.20 -7.15 26.76
CA ASP A 33 -24.98 -5.92 26.58
C ASP A 33 -25.43 -5.78 25.12
N VAL A 34 -24.51 -5.89 24.15
CA VAL A 34 -24.85 -5.80 22.73
C VAL A 34 -25.90 -6.84 22.34
N LEU A 35 -25.76 -8.10 22.77
CA LEU A 35 -26.73 -9.15 22.43
C LEU A 35 -28.10 -8.96 23.08
N LEU A 36 -28.13 -8.51 24.34
CA LEU A 36 -29.37 -8.41 25.11
C LEU A 36 -30.14 -7.14 24.77
N THR A 37 -29.45 -6.00 24.65
CA THR A 37 -30.08 -4.67 24.58
C THR A 37 -30.12 -4.09 23.17
N ARG A 38 -29.16 -4.41 22.30
CA ARG A 38 -29.04 -3.80 20.96
C ARG A 38 -29.41 -4.73 19.81
N ALA A 39 -29.08 -6.02 19.91
CA ALA A 39 -29.27 -6.97 18.82
C ALA A 39 -30.74 -7.37 18.62
N SER A 40 -31.16 -7.38 17.36
CA SER A 40 -32.44 -7.91 16.88
C SER A 40 -32.22 -8.86 15.70
N VAL A 41 -33.24 -9.63 15.34
CA VAL A 41 -33.20 -10.49 14.15
C VAL A 41 -34.31 -10.10 13.20
N LYS A 42 -33.94 -9.88 11.93
CA LYS A 42 -34.84 -9.56 10.83
C LYS A 42 -34.38 -10.33 9.59
N ASP A 43 -35.32 -10.99 8.91
CA ASP A 43 -35.05 -11.75 7.67
C ASP A 43 -33.90 -12.77 7.83
N GLY A 44 -33.84 -13.44 8.98
CA GLY A 44 -32.80 -14.42 9.31
C GLY A 44 -31.41 -13.83 9.57
N LYS A 45 -31.26 -12.51 9.62
CA LYS A 45 -30.00 -11.82 9.95
C LYS A 45 -30.06 -11.16 11.32
N LEU A 46 -28.93 -11.12 12.01
CA LEU A 46 -28.76 -10.30 13.21
C LEU A 46 -28.45 -8.87 12.79
N MET A 47 -29.20 -7.92 13.35
CA MET A 47 -29.11 -6.49 13.04
C MET A 47 -28.77 -5.71 14.31
N LEU A 48 -27.87 -4.74 14.18
CA LEU A 48 -27.62 -3.71 15.20
C LEU A 48 -28.19 -2.35 14.76
N PRO A 49 -28.52 -1.43 15.70
CA PRO A 49 -29.15 -0.14 15.38
C PRO A 49 -28.30 0.80 14.51
N ASP A 50 -26.99 0.56 14.45
CA ASP A 50 -26.00 1.31 13.67
C ASP A 50 -25.81 0.77 12.24
N GLY A 51 -26.60 -0.23 11.84
CA GLY A 51 -26.61 -0.78 10.49
C GLY A 51 -25.73 -2.01 10.30
N MET A 52 -25.03 -2.50 11.34
CA MET A 52 -24.25 -3.74 11.24
C MET A 52 -25.18 -4.95 11.08
N GLU A 53 -24.86 -5.80 10.11
CA GLU A 53 -25.62 -7.02 9.82
C GLU A 53 -24.74 -8.27 9.90
N TYR A 54 -25.26 -9.35 10.48
CA TYR A 54 -24.55 -10.62 10.60
C TYR A 54 -25.41 -11.80 10.21
N ARG A 55 -24.78 -12.76 9.52
CA ARG A 55 -25.41 -14.01 9.07
C ARG A 55 -25.36 -15.12 10.11
N VAL A 56 -24.33 -15.09 10.95
CA VAL A 56 -24.06 -16.10 11.97
C VAL A 56 -23.72 -15.40 13.29
N LEU A 57 -24.32 -15.91 14.38
CA LEU A 57 -23.90 -15.63 15.75
C LEU A 57 -23.14 -16.86 16.27
N VAL A 58 -21.89 -16.67 16.68
CA VAL A 58 -21.10 -17.69 17.36
C VAL A 58 -21.23 -17.49 18.86
N LEU A 59 -21.65 -18.53 19.57
CA LEU A 59 -21.88 -18.56 21.02
C LEU A 59 -21.11 -19.72 21.64
N PRO A 60 -19.82 -19.55 21.97
CA PRO A 60 -18.98 -20.62 22.50
C PRO A 60 -19.57 -21.25 23.77
N PRO A 61 -19.52 -22.59 23.92
CA PRO A 61 -20.18 -23.30 25.00
C PRO A 61 -19.65 -22.90 26.38
N GLU A 62 -18.38 -22.51 26.50
CA GLU A 62 -17.76 -22.05 27.75
C GLU A 62 -18.39 -20.76 28.27
N LEU A 63 -18.84 -19.90 27.35
CA LEU A 63 -19.44 -18.60 27.64
C LEU A 63 -20.97 -18.68 27.73
N SER A 64 -21.52 -19.87 27.55
CA SER A 64 -22.93 -20.15 27.36
C SER A 64 -23.69 -20.37 28.69
N SER A 65 -23.03 -20.20 29.84
CA SER A 65 -23.60 -20.37 31.19
C SER A 65 -24.61 -19.25 31.56
N ASN A 66 -24.58 -18.11 30.88
CA ASN A 66 -25.51 -17.01 31.10
C ASN A 66 -26.92 -17.35 30.57
N LYS A 67 -27.88 -17.56 31.48
CA LYS A 67 -29.27 -17.96 31.15
C LYS A 67 -30.00 -16.96 30.25
N GLU A 68 -29.73 -15.66 30.38
CA GLU A 68 -30.40 -14.65 29.55
C GLU A 68 -29.86 -14.67 28.12
N ILE A 69 -28.55 -14.89 27.94
CA ILE A 69 -27.94 -15.09 26.63
C ILE A 69 -28.50 -16.34 25.95
N GLN A 70 -28.67 -17.44 26.70
CA GLN A 70 -29.29 -18.66 26.17
C GLN A 70 -30.73 -18.44 25.71
N LYS A 71 -31.55 -17.74 26.52
CA LYS A 71 -32.92 -17.39 26.12
C LYS A 71 -32.92 -16.52 24.87
N LYS A 72 -32.02 -15.54 24.77
CA LYS A 72 -31.87 -14.68 23.59
C LYS A 72 -31.46 -15.47 22.35
N ALA A 73 -30.50 -16.39 22.48
CA ALA A 73 -30.06 -17.28 21.41
C ALA A 73 -31.19 -18.18 20.90
N VAL A 74 -31.99 -18.78 21.80
CA VAL A 74 -33.18 -19.56 21.41
C VAL A 74 -34.19 -18.70 20.65
N LYS A 75 -34.42 -17.46 21.10
CA LYS A 75 -35.29 -16.51 20.39
C LYS A 75 -34.75 -16.21 18.99
N PHE A 76 -33.45 -15.97 18.85
CA PHE A 76 -32.81 -15.69 17.57
C PHE A 76 -32.89 -16.88 16.60
N ARG A 77 -32.66 -18.11 17.08
CA ARG A 77 -32.85 -19.34 16.27
C ARG A 77 -34.28 -19.46 15.76
N LYS A 78 -35.29 -19.20 16.61
CA LYS A 78 -36.71 -19.20 16.21
C LYS A 78 -37.03 -18.15 15.15
N LEU A 79 -36.26 -17.06 15.09
CA LEU A 79 -36.38 -16.01 14.07
C LEU A 79 -35.53 -16.30 12.81
N GLY A 80 -34.95 -17.48 12.70
CA GLY A 80 -34.20 -17.93 11.52
C GLY A 80 -32.72 -17.56 11.49
N LEU A 81 -32.16 -16.95 12.55
CA LEU A 81 -30.73 -16.69 12.63
C LEU A 81 -29.97 -18.00 12.84
N ALA A 82 -28.88 -18.21 12.09
CA ALA A 82 -27.91 -19.25 12.39
C ALA A 82 -27.13 -18.89 13.68
N VAL A 83 -27.41 -19.61 14.76
CA VAL A 83 -26.70 -19.48 16.03
C VAL A 83 -25.98 -20.78 16.34
N VAL A 84 -24.65 -20.75 16.28
CA VAL A 84 -23.79 -21.93 16.43
C VAL A 84 -22.89 -21.81 17.64
N GLU A 85 -22.53 -22.96 18.22
CA GLU A 85 -21.60 -23.03 19.35
C GLU A 85 -20.15 -23.11 18.87
N SER A 86 -19.94 -23.71 17.70
CA SER A 86 -18.67 -23.85 16.99
C SER A 86 -18.95 -23.98 15.48
N ASP A 87 -17.90 -24.07 14.66
CA ASP A 87 -17.97 -24.25 13.20
C ASP A 87 -18.82 -23.18 12.46
N PRO A 88 -18.46 -21.89 12.56
CA PRO A 88 -19.10 -20.84 11.77
C PRO A 88 -18.94 -21.06 10.25
N ALA A 89 -17.87 -21.73 9.82
CA ALA A 89 -17.64 -22.04 8.40
C ALA A 89 -18.69 -23.01 7.85
N GLY A 90 -18.99 -24.09 8.58
CA GLY A 90 -20.07 -25.03 8.24
C GLY A 90 -21.43 -24.34 8.19
N ALA A 91 -21.72 -23.46 9.16
CA ALA A 91 -22.95 -22.67 9.17
C ALA A 91 -23.11 -21.79 7.91
N LEU A 92 -22.05 -21.06 7.54
CA LEU A 92 -22.03 -20.24 6.33
C LEU A 92 -22.23 -21.08 5.07
N LYS A 93 -21.59 -22.25 5.00
CA LYS A 93 -21.76 -23.21 3.89
C LYS A 93 -23.20 -23.71 3.77
N SER A 94 -23.85 -24.06 4.87
CA SER A 94 -25.26 -24.47 4.88
C SER A 94 -26.21 -23.37 4.44
N LEU A 95 -25.82 -22.11 4.64
CA LEU A 95 -26.56 -20.94 4.15
C LEU A 95 -26.20 -20.58 2.69
N ASN A 96 -25.32 -21.34 2.03
CA ASN A 96 -24.77 -21.04 0.70
C ASN A 96 -24.08 -19.66 0.63
N ILE A 97 -23.39 -19.28 1.70
CA ILE A 97 -22.68 -18.01 1.81
C ILE A 97 -21.19 -18.29 1.63
N GLY A 98 -20.68 -18.01 0.43
CA GLY A 98 -19.25 -18.04 0.15
C GLY A 98 -18.51 -16.80 0.68
N PRO A 99 -17.18 -16.76 0.55
CA PRO A 99 -16.35 -15.63 0.99
C PRO A 99 -16.83 -14.31 0.41
N ASP A 100 -16.74 -13.24 1.19
CA ASP A 100 -16.99 -11.89 0.72
C ASP A 100 -15.86 -11.43 -0.21
N PHE A 101 -14.63 -11.71 0.18
CA PHE A 101 -13.42 -11.50 -0.59
C PHE A 101 -12.58 -12.77 -0.63
N SER A 102 -11.96 -13.07 -1.75
CA SER A 102 -10.95 -14.13 -1.87
C SER A 102 -9.98 -13.77 -2.98
N PHE A 103 -8.82 -14.40 -3.02
CA PHE A 103 -7.89 -14.21 -4.12
C PHE A 103 -7.17 -15.52 -4.46
N THR A 104 -6.64 -15.59 -5.69
CA THR A 104 -5.68 -16.61 -6.07
C THR A 104 -4.33 -15.96 -6.38
N THR A 105 -3.25 -16.69 -6.12
CA THR A 105 -1.87 -16.20 -6.20
C THR A 105 -0.94 -17.35 -6.59
N SER A 106 0.19 -17.02 -7.22
CA SER A 106 1.28 -17.97 -7.46
C SER A 106 2.24 -18.10 -6.26
N LEU A 107 2.20 -17.16 -5.32
CA LEU A 107 3.07 -17.12 -4.14
C LEU A 107 2.30 -17.64 -2.92
N SER A 108 2.74 -18.76 -2.35
CA SER A 108 2.03 -19.43 -1.25
C SER A 108 2.03 -18.66 0.07
N ASP A 109 2.94 -17.69 0.22
CA ASP A 109 3.09 -16.82 1.38
C ASP A 109 2.49 -15.41 1.18
N THR A 110 1.70 -15.19 0.10
CA THR A 110 0.95 -13.94 -0.08
C THR A 110 0.03 -13.68 1.11
N LYS A 111 0.09 -12.47 1.66
CA LYS A 111 -0.78 -12.03 2.75
C LYS A 111 -1.44 -10.71 2.39
N LEU A 112 -2.74 -10.78 2.12
CA LEU A 112 -3.56 -9.60 1.89
C LEU A 112 -4.49 -9.37 3.08
N ASP A 113 -4.49 -8.16 3.62
CA ASP A 113 -5.57 -7.72 4.52
C ASP A 113 -6.64 -7.00 3.71
N TRP A 114 -7.88 -7.04 4.21
CA TRP A 114 -8.98 -6.34 3.55
C TRP A 114 -10.08 -5.93 4.54
N ILE A 115 -10.84 -4.92 4.15
CA ILE A 115 -12.11 -4.57 4.77
C ILE A 115 -13.12 -4.20 3.67
N HIS A 116 -14.40 -4.42 3.95
CA HIS A 116 -15.50 -4.09 3.05
C HIS A 116 -16.50 -3.17 3.75
N ARG A 117 -16.94 -2.13 3.05
CA ARG A 117 -18.00 -1.22 3.46
C ARG A 117 -19.02 -1.04 2.35
N THR A 118 -20.27 -0.88 2.73
CA THR A 118 -21.35 -0.51 1.82
C THR A 118 -21.79 0.93 2.10
N ALA A 119 -21.97 1.73 1.05
CA ALA A 119 -22.45 3.10 1.12
C ALA A 119 -23.54 3.31 0.06
N GLY A 120 -24.81 3.21 0.47
CA GLY A 120 -25.93 3.23 -0.46
C GLY A 120 -25.86 2.02 -1.41
N GLU A 121 -25.77 2.27 -2.71
CA GLU A 121 -25.59 1.22 -3.73
C GLU A 121 -24.11 0.99 -4.10
N THR A 122 -23.16 1.60 -3.39
CA THR A 122 -21.74 1.43 -3.64
C THR A 122 -21.13 0.42 -2.66
N GLU A 123 -20.36 -0.53 -3.17
CA GLU A 123 -19.51 -1.42 -2.35
C GLU A 123 -18.06 -0.93 -2.41
N ILE A 124 -17.38 -0.90 -1.27
CA ILE A 124 -16.02 -0.36 -1.13
C ILE A 124 -15.17 -1.40 -0.42
N TYR A 125 -14.25 -2.03 -1.15
CA TYR A 125 -13.23 -2.88 -0.58
C TYR A 125 -11.94 -2.09 -0.44
N PHE A 126 -11.24 -2.21 0.68
CA PHE A 126 -9.87 -1.76 0.83
C PHE A 126 -8.98 -2.99 0.97
N ILE A 127 -7.94 -3.11 0.14
CA ILE A 127 -7.05 -4.27 0.07
C ILE A 127 -5.63 -3.80 0.31
N VAL A 128 -4.88 -4.54 1.11
CA VAL A 128 -3.50 -4.20 1.50
C VAL A 128 -2.60 -5.41 1.29
N ASN A 129 -1.51 -5.24 0.55
CA ASN A 129 -0.39 -6.15 0.60
C ASN A 129 0.35 -5.93 1.92
N ARG A 130 0.42 -6.94 2.79
CA ARG A 130 1.06 -6.78 4.11
C ARG A 130 2.58 -6.87 4.09
N ASN A 131 3.14 -7.28 2.96
CA ASN A 131 4.53 -7.65 2.88
C ASN A 131 5.31 -6.63 2.01
N ALA A 132 6.41 -6.12 2.53
CA ALA A 132 7.39 -5.33 1.81
C ALA A 132 8.38 -6.21 1.04
N ARG A 133 8.70 -7.40 1.59
CA ARG A 133 9.84 -8.21 1.11
C ARG A 133 9.56 -9.70 1.02
N CYS A 134 10.14 -10.33 0.01
CA CYS A 134 10.10 -11.78 -0.14
C CYS A 134 10.90 -12.47 0.96
N GLY A 135 10.30 -13.47 1.62
CA GLY A 135 10.97 -14.29 2.64
C GLY A 135 11.23 -13.59 3.98
N VAL A 136 10.70 -12.38 4.18
CA VAL A 136 10.85 -11.61 5.43
C VAL A 136 9.46 -11.35 6.01
N SER A 137 9.34 -11.45 7.33
CA SER A 137 8.14 -11.08 8.06
C SER A 137 8.27 -9.63 8.54
N ASP A 138 7.41 -8.74 8.05
CA ASP A 138 7.45 -7.30 8.40
C ASP A 138 6.86 -7.00 9.80
N THR A 139 6.44 -8.03 10.53
CA THR A 139 6.03 -7.90 11.94
C THR A 139 7.16 -7.54 12.90
N LEU A 140 8.42 -7.61 12.44
CA LEU A 140 9.59 -7.23 13.21
C LEU A 140 10.27 -6.02 12.57
N TYR A 141 10.52 -4.97 13.35
CA TYR A 141 11.26 -3.82 12.86
C TYR A 141 12.69 -4.23 12.45
N GLN A 142 13.00 -4.04 11.17
CA GLN A 142 14.33 -4.26 10.61
C GLN A 142 14.69 -3.08 9.72
N TYR A 143 15.78 -2.37 10.04
CA TYR A 143 16.27 -1.34 9.14
C TYR A 143 16.91 -1.99 7.91
N ASN A 144 16.32 -1.76 6.75
CA ASN A 144 16.84 -2.25 5.49
C ASN A 144 16.68 -1.18 4.39
N PRO A 145 17.79 -0.59 3.90
CA PRO A 145 17.77 0.47 2.90
C PRO A 145 17.74 -0.04 1.45
N THR A 146 17.52 -1.34 1.22
CA THR A 146 17.33 -1.85 -0.15
C THR A 146 15.89 -1.63 -0.60
N PRO A 147 15.59 -1.49 -1.91
CA PRO A 147 14.20 -1.36 -2.36
C PRO A 147 13.35 -2.55 -1.94
N ALA A 148 12.09 -2.29 -1.58
CA ALA A 148 11.12 -3.34 -1.32
C ALA A 148 10.89 -4.19 -2.59
N ASN A 149 10.63 -5.49 -2.43
CA ASN A 149 10.62 -6.43 -3.56
C ASN A 149 9.48 -7.46 -3.52
N ARG A 150 8.49 -7.26 -2.65
CA ARG A 150 7.30 -8.12 -2.58
C ARG A 150 6.12 -7.52 -3.33
N TYR A 151 6.14 -7.69 -4.65
CA TYR A 151 5.01 -7.36 -5.50
C TYR A 151 4.04 -8.54 -5.54
N GLU A 152 2.75 -8.26 -5.42
CA GLU A 152 1.70 -9.28 -5.45
C GLU A 152 0.86 -9.10 -6.72
N THR A 153 0.90 -10.08 -7.62
CA THR A 153 -0.04 -10.20 -8.73
C THR A 153 -1.07 -11.26 -8.38
N VAL A 154 -2.30 -10.82 -8.12
CA VAL A 154 -3.36 -11.67 -7.58
C VAL A 154 -4.64 -11.52 -8.39
N GLU A 155 -5.39 -12.61 -8.56
CA GLU A 155 -6.75 -12.54 -9.06
C GLU A 155 -7.70 -12.44 -7.88
N CYS A 156 -8.18 -11.23 -7.62
CA CYS A 156 -9.14 -10.92 -6.57
C CYS A 156 -10.56 -11.24 -7.02
N SER A 157 -11.36 -11.82 -6.12
CA SER A 157 -12.76 -12.17 -6.35
C SER A 157 -13.64 -11.57 -5.27
N PHE A 158 -14.55 -10.70 -5.67
CA PHE A 158 -15.43 -9.91 -4.81
C PHE A 158 -16.85 -10.44 -4.92
N ARG A 159 -17.58 -10.54 -3.80
CA ARG A 159 -18.99 -10.94 -3.78
C ARG A 159 -19.91 -9.78 -4.16
N VAL A 160 -19.65 -9.21 -5.33
CA VAL A 160 -20.37 -8.09 -5.96
C VAL A 160 -20.64 -8.45 -7.41
N ALA A 161 -21.82 -8.12 -7.93
CA ALA A 161 -22.20 -8.34 -9.33
C ALA A 161 -23.04 -7.16 -9.85
N GLY A 162 -22.99 -6.94 -11.16
CA GLY A 162 -23.80 -5.92 -11.85
C GLY A 162 -23.38 -4.49 -11.54
N LYS A 163 -22.14 -4.28 -11.06
CA LYS A 163 -21.58 -2.97 -10.71
C LYS A 163 -20.25 -2.78 -11.43
N VAL A 164 -19.87 -1.53 -11.64
CA VAL A 164 -18.64 -1.17 -12.35
C VAL A 164 -17.54 -0.92 -11.32
N PRO A 165 -16.39 -1.63 -11.42
CA PRO A 165 -15.25 -1.41 -10.54
C PRO A 165 -14.39 -0.21 -10.97
N GLU A 166 -13.91 0.51 -9.98
CA GLU A 166 -12.85 1.51 -10.06
C GLU A 166 -11.78 1.21 -9.01
N LEU A 167 -10.52 1.57 -9.30
CA LEU A 167 -9.46 1.63 -8.31
C LEU A 167 -9.31 3.08 -7.84
N TRP A 168 -9.40 3.30 -6.54
CA TRP A 168 -9.05 4.60 -5.96
C TRP A 168 -7.71 4.46 -5.26
N ASP A 169 -6.73 5.18 -5.80
CA ASP A 169 -5.37 5.22 -5.28
C ASP A 169 -5.26 6.32 -4.22
N ALA A 170 -5.15 5.93 -2.97
CA ALA A 170 -5.06 6.87 -1.85
C ALA A 170 -3.73 7.65 -1.79
N VAL A 171 -2.68 7.17 -2.48
CA VAL A 171 -1.39 7.84 -2.56
C VAL A 171 -1.46 9.00 -3.55
N THR A 172 -2.08 8.78 -4.71
CA THR A 172 -2.14 9.77 -5.80
C THR A 172 -3.45 10.55 -5.88
N GLY A 173 -4.51 10.08 -5.22
CA GLY A 173 -5.87 10.62 -5.32
C GLY A 173 -6.57 10.30 -6.64
N LYS A 174 -5.96 9.49 -7.51
CA LYS A 174 -6.53 9.13 -8.81
C LYS A 174 -7.66 8.10 -8.63
N ILE A 175 -8.72 8.29 -9.40
CA ILE A 175 -9.79 7.31 -9.62
C ILE A 175 -9.56 6.71 -11.00
N ILE A 176 -9.36 5.39 -11.04
CA ILE A 176 -8.91 4.68 -12.24
C ILE A 176 -9.99 3.66 -12.60
N PRO A 177 -10.69 3.84 -13.74
CA PRO A 177 -11.69 2.88 -14.18
C PRO A 177 -11.06 1.52 -14.46
N VAL A 178 -11.66 0.42 -14.00
CA VAL A 178 -11.15 -0.93 -14.28
C VAL A 178 -11.74 -1.44 -15.59
N THR A 179 -10.90 -1.53 -16.63
CA THR A 179 -11.30 -2.00 -17.97
C THR A 179 -11.17 -3.52 -18.13
N GLY A 180 -10.37 -4.21 -17.28
CA GLY A 180 -10.11 -5.65 -17.34
C GLY A 180 -10.66 -6.43 -16.15
N TYR A 181 -11.97 -6.71 -16.13
CA TYR A 181 -12.62 -7.54 -15.10
C TYR A 181 -13.60 -8.55 -15.72
N ARG A 182 -13.93 -9.59 -14.96
CA ARG A 182 -14.93 -10.61 -15.34
C ARG A 182 -16.01 -10.70 -14.27
N GLU A 183 -17.21 -11.10 -14.68
CA GLU A 183 -18.27 -11.46 -13.75
C GLU A 183 -18.60 -12.95 -13.91
N GLU A 184 -18.52 -13.70 -12.82
CA GLU A 184 -18.74 -15.14 -12.82
C GLU A 184 -19.50 -15.53 -11.55
N MET A 185 -20.61 -16.26 -11.69
CA MET A 185 -21.40 -16.79 -10.57
C MET A 185 -21.77 -15.74 -9.50
N GLY A 186 -22.14 -14.52 -9.92
CA GLY A 186 -22.51 -13.43 -9.01
C GLY A 186 -21.33 -12.79 -8.27
N ARG A 187 -20.11 -12.95 -8.79
CA ARG A 187 -18.88 -12.34 -8.27
C ARG A 187 -18.20 -11.54 -9.38
N THR A 188 -17.41 -10.54 -8.98
CA THR A 188 -16.53 -9.79 -9.87
C THR A 188 -15.09 -10.22 -9.63
N LEU A 189 -14.37 -10.55 -10.70
CA LEU A 189 -12.98 -10.98 -10.68
C LEU A 189 -12.11 -9.91 -11.33
N ILE A 190 -11.05 -9.49 -10.63
CA ILE A 190 -10.12 -8.45 -11.08
C ILE A 190 -8.69 -8.94 -10.84
N SER A 191 -7.85 -8.88 -11.85
CA SER A 191 -6.41 -9.09 -11.69
C SER A 191 -5.77 -7.79 -11.19
N LEU A 192 -5.16 -7.83 -10.01
CA LEU A 192 -4.55 -6.69 -9.35
C LEU A 192 -3.07 -6.95 -9.09
N ASN A 193 -2.26 -5.95 -9.44
CA ASN A 193 -0.90 -5.79 -8.98
C ASN A 193 -0.92 -4.85 -7.77
N LEU A 194 -0.41 -5.34 -6.64
CA LEU A 194 -0.17 -4.53 -5.45
C LEU A 194 1.34 -4.40 -5.25
N PRO A 195 1.86 -3.17 -5.12
CA PRO A 195 3.26 -2.98 -4.79
C PRO A 195 3.56 -3.46 -3.36
N PRO A 196 4.85 -3.56 -2.97
CA PRO A 196 5.24 -3.85 -1.60
C PRO A 196 4.58 -2.91 -0.60
N GLU A 197 3.93 -3.45 0.43
CA GLU A 197 3.11 -2.67 1.40
C GLU A 197 2.01 -1.79 0.77
N GLY A 198 1.74 -1.99 -0.52
CA GLY A 198 0.79 -1.22 -1.30
C GLY A 198 -0.64 -1.53 -0.92
N SER A 199 -1.52 -0.58 -1.18
CA SER A 199 -2.95 -0.74 -0.96
C SER A 199 -3.78 -0.10 -2.06
N SER A 200 -5.02 -0.55 -2.19
CA SER A 200 -5.97 0.02 -3.14
C SER A 200 -7.39 -0.09 -2.59
N PHE A 201 -8.19 0.95 -2.86
CA PHE A 201 -9.64 0.83 -2.74
C PHE A 201 -10.19 0.30 -4.06
N VAL A 202 -10.99 -0.77 -3.99
CA VAL A 202 -11.78 -1.28 -5.11
C VAL A 202 -13.23 -0.89 -4.86
N VAL A 203 -13.72 0.06 -5.65
CA VAL A 203 -15.03 0.68 -5.48
C VAL A 203 -15.95 0.19 -6.58
N PHE A 204 -17.10 -0.35 -6.21
CA PHE A 204 -18.11 -0.87 -7.12
C PHE A 204 -19.35 0.00 -7.07
N SER A 205 -19.63 0.74 -8.13
CA SER A 205 -20.79 1.62 -8.23
C SER A 205 -21.70 1.22 -9.40
N PRO A 206 -23.01 1.51 -9.33
CA PRO A 206 -23.87 1.44 -10.51
C PRO A 206 -23.37 2.42 -11.57
N GLY A 207 -23.35 2.02 -12.84
CA GLY A 207 -22.91 2.90 -13.91
C GLY A 207 -22.65 2.20 -15.23
N PRO A 208 -22.37 2.97 -16.29
CA PRO A 208 -21.93 2.41 -17.56
C PRO A 208 -20.53 1.81 -17.41
N LYS A 209 -20.26 0.71 -18.13
CA LYS A 209 -18.90 0.16 -18.23
C LYS A 209 -17.95 1.22 -18.78
N PRO A 210 -16.68 1.26 -18.30
CA PRO A 210 -15.71 2.22 -18.79
C PRO A 210 -15.35 1.93 -20.26
N ASP A 211 -14.89 2.97 -20.94
CA ASP A 211 -14.34 2.85 -22.29
C ASP A 211 -13.04 2.03 -22.23
N ILE A 212 -12.98 0.95 -23.01
CA ILE A 212 -11.83 0.03 -23.05
C ILE A 212 -10.59 0.74 -23.63
N SER A 213 -10.77 1.84 -24.38
CA SER A 213 -9.66 2.66 -24.86
C SER A 213 -8.95 3.46 -23.77
N ASP A 214 -9.50 3.54 -22.55
CA ASP A 214 -8.80 4.15 -21.41
C ASP A 214 -7.73 3.21 -20.85
N ASN A 215 -6.47 3.50 -21.17
CA ASN A 215 -5.32 2.73 -20.71
C ASN A 215 -4.81 3.13 -19.31
N GLN A 216 -5.51 4.01 -18.57
CA GLN A 216 -5.12 4.38 -17.21
C GLN A 216 -5.01 3.17 -16.28
N PHE A 217 -5.90 2.19 -16.44
CA PHE A 217 -5.81 0.93 -15.69
C PHE A 217 -4.51 0.20 -15.98
N GLY A 218 -4.15 0.03 -17.25
CA GLY A 218 -2.92 -0.64 -17.66
C GLY A 218 -1.67 0.07 -17.15
N ILE A 219 -1.64 1.41 -17.25
CA ILE A 219 -0.55 2.24 -16.74
C ILE A 219 -0.42 2.12 -15.21
N HIS A 220 -1.53 2.16 -14.48
CA HIS A 220 -1.53 1.99 -13.03
C HIS A 220 -1.03 0.59 -12.62
N GLN A 221 -1.54 -0.47 -13.25
CA GLN A 221 -1.11 -1.84 -13.01
C GLN A 221 0.38 -2.04 -13.34
N LEU A 222 0.89 -1.37 -14.38
CA LEU A 222 2.29 -1.35 -14.76
C LEU A 222 3.16 -0.68 -13.68
N MET A 223 2.76 0.49 -13.17
CA MET A 223 3.48 1.17 -12.09
C MET A 223 3.54 0.32 -10.82
N ALA A 224 2.50 -0.47 -10.54
CA ALA A 224 2.41 -1.40 -9.42
C ALA A 224 3.07 -2.78 -9.66
N SER A 225 3.72 -3.01 -10.80
CA SER A 225 4.33 -4.31 -11.14
C SER A 225 5.81 -4.42 -10.75
N ASP A 226 6.29 -5.66 -10.62
CA ASP A 226 7.73 -5.91 -10.47
C ASP A 226 8.47 -5.82 -11.81
N TRP A 227 9.28 -4.76 -11.97
CA TRP A 227 10.09 -4.55 -13.19
C TRP A 227 11.42 -5.31 -13.16
N SER A 228 11.71 -6.05 -12.09
CA SER A 228 12.93 -6.86 -11.97
C SER A 228 12.77 -8.28 -12.53
N VAL A 229 11.53 -8.71 -12.81
CA VAL A 229 11.25 -10.05 -13.33
C VAL A 229 11.73 -10.17 -14.79
N PRO A 230 12.55 -11.20 -15.13
CA PRO A 230 12.97 -11.44 -16.51
C PRO A 230 11.78 -11.58 -17.47
N GLY A 231 11.82 -10.88 -18.61
CA GLY A 231 10.76 -10.90 -19.62
C GLY A 231 9.63 -9.90 -19.41
N PHE A 232 9.67 -9.09 -18.35
CA PHE A 232 8.69 -8.03 -18.11
C PHE A 232 8.58 -7.03 -19.27
N SER A 233 9.74 -6.62 -19.83
CA SER A 233 9.82 -5.72 -20.99
C SER A 233 9.56 -6.41 -22.32
N ASP A 234 10.03 -7.65 -22.47
CA ASP A 234 10.14 -8.34 -23.77
C ASP A 234 8.88 -9.12 -24.17
N GLY A 235 7.81 -9.06 -23.38
CA GLY A 235 6.50 -9.67 -23.67
C GLY A 235 5.30 -8.72 -23.67
N LYS A 236 5.46 -7.47 -23.21
CA LYS A 236 4.37 -6.49 -23.05
C LYS A 236 4.57 -5.19 -23.86
N ASN A 237 5.52 -5.15 -24.80
CA ASN A 237 5.93 -3.94 -25.55
C ASN A 237 6.38 -2.76 -24.66
N ILE A 238 6.74 -3.01 -23.39
CA ILE A 238 7.21 -1.94 -22.49
C ILE A 238 8.73 -1.85 -22.62
N ARG A 239 9.22 -0.75 -23.19
CA ARG A 239 10.66 -0.49 -23.29
C ARG A 239 11.14 0.20 -22.02
N ILE A 240 12.21 -0.29 -21.40
CA ILE A 240 12.83 0.33 -20.22
C ILE A 240 14.24 0.81 -20.57
N LYS A 241 14.57 2.05 -20.19
CA LYS A 241 15.88 2.67 -20.40
C LYS A 241 16.42 3.23 -19.09
N THR A 242 17.66 2.90 -18.74
CA THR A 242 18.36 3.53 -17.61
C THR A 242 18.88 4.91 -18.00
N ILE A 243 18.74 5.90 -17.10
CA ILE A 243 19.29 7.24 -17.29
C ILE A 243 20.76 7.27 -16.85
N GLU A 244 21.65 6.95 -17.79
CA GLU A 244 23.11 6.87 -17.60
C GLU A 244 23.83 8.22 -17.66
N GLY A 245 25.04 8.30 -17.10
CA GLY A 245 25.88 9.50 -17.09
C GLY A 245 25.73 10.36 -15.82
N PRO A 246 26.50 11.46 -15.72
CA PRO A 246 26.61 12.23 -14.49
C PRO A 246 25.31 12.95 -14.11
N TRP A 247 25.10 13.11 -12.81
CA TRP A 247 24.04 13.92 -12.21
C TRP A 247 24.64 15.15 -11.53
N SER A 248 23.96 16.29 -11.61
CA SER A 248 24.31 17.46 -10.81
C SER A 248 23.64 17.35 -9.44
N LEU A 249 24.41 17.37 -8.35
CA LEU A 249 23.93 17.25 -6.97
C LEU A 249 24.21 18.52 -6.17
N GLY A 250 23.20 19.10 -5.53
CA GLY A 250 23.33 20.24 -4.62
C GLY A 250 22.62 20.03 -3.29
N PHE A 251 23.23 20.46 -2.18
CA PHE A 251 22.68 20.34 -0.81
C PHE A 251 22.19 21.69 -0.28
N TYR A 252 20.95 21.74 0.22
CA TYR A 252 20.35 22.95 0.78
C TYR A 252 20.87 23.26 2.20
N ARG A 253 21.90 24.11 2.31
CA ARG A 253 22.47 24.55 3.61
C ARG A 253 22.06 25.98 4.01
N GLY A 254 21.09 26.57 3.31
CA GLY A 254 20.62 27.95 3.42
C GLY A 254 20.02 28.42 2.08
N ASP A 255 19.64 29.69 2.00
CA ASP A 255 19.32 30.42 0.76
C ASP A 255 20.50 31.38 0.51
N PRO A 256 21.24 31.34 -0.62
CA PRO A 256 20.84 31.13 -2.04
C PRO A 256 20.99 29.67 -2.56
N PRO A 257 20.74 29.33 -3.85
CA PRO A 257 20.59 27.95 -4.32
C PRO A 257 21.86 27.09 -4.07
N PRO A 258 21.69 25.76 -3.94
CA PRO A 258 22.77 24.90 -3.47
C PRO A 258 23.93 24.88 -4.46
N ALA A 259 25.16 25.01 -3.96
CA ALA A 259 26.35 24.75 -4.77
C ALA A 259 26.30 23.31 -5.31
N THR A 260 26.39 23.17 -6.62
CA THR A 260 26.27 21.89 -7.30
C THR A 260 27.61 21.23 -7.53
N ARG A 261 27.67 19.91 -7.43
CA ARG A 261 28.80 19.07 -7.85
C ARG A 261 28.33 18.01 -8.83
N GLN A 262 29.21 17.61 -9.73
CA GLN A 262 28.95 16.49 -10.63
C GLN A 262 29.16 15.17 -9.89
N LEU A 263 28.24 14.24 -10.15
CA LEU A 263 28.23 12.92 -9.56
C LEU A 263 28.16 11.88 -10.69
N GLU A 264 29.29 11.23 -10.97
CA GLU A 264 29.39 10.20 -12.01
C GLU A 264 28.50 8.98 -11.73
N GLN A 265 28.28 8.67 -10.46
CA GLN A 265 27.47 7.55 -10.01
C GLN A 265 26.63 7.94 -8.79
N LEU A 266 25.35 7.59 -8.82
CA LEU A 266 24.45 7.73 -7.68
C LEU A 266 24.96 6.84 -6.53
N ILE A 267 25.24 7.46 -5.39
CA ILE A 267 25.73 6.80 -4.17
C ILE A 267 25.03 7.39 -2.94
N SER A 268 25.10 6.66 -1.82
CA SER A 268 24.61 7.18 -0.55
C SER A 268 25.40 8.41 -0.11
N TRP A 269 24.73 9.40 0.46
CA TRP A 269 25.39 10.56 1.07
C TRP A 269 26.37 10.15 2.16
N THR A 270 26.10 9.03 2.85
CA THR A 270 26.94 8.48 3.91
C THR A 270 28.31 7.99 3.45
N ASP A 271 28.49 7.81 2.14
CA ASP A 271 29.71 7.25 1.54
C ASP A 271 30.70 8.36 1.13
N PHE A 272 30.25 9.62 1.18
CA PHE A 272 31.13 10.77 0.98
C PHE A 272 32.13 10.90 2.13
N GLN A 273 33.37 11.24 1.79
CA GLN A 273 34.41 11.53 2.78
C GLN A 273 34.20 12.88 3.48
N ASP A 274 33.52 13.83 2.83
CA ASP A 274 33.14 15.14 3.40
C ASP A 274 32.13 14.94 4.55
N PRO A 275 32.49 15.23 5.81
CA PRO A 275 31.60 15.04 6.96
C PRO A 275 30.31 15.85 6.88
N GLY A 276 30.32 16.99 6.19
CA GLY A 276 29.14 17.82 5.98
C GLY A 276 28.12 17.18 5.06
N ILE A 277 28.53 16.23 4.20
CA ILE A 277 27.65 15.45 3.33
C ILE A 277 27.31 14.11 3.98
N ARG A 278 28.33 13.44 4.53
CA ARG A 278 28.19 12.15 5.22
C ARG A 278 27.11 12.16 6.30
N PHE A 279 27.09 13.24 7.08
CA PHE A 279 26.13 13.46 8.16
C PHE A 279 25.07 14.50 7.78
N TYR A 280 24.78 14.66 6.49
CA TYR A 280 23.75 15.58 6.06
C TYR A 280 22.36 15.03 6.41
N SER A 281 21.52 15.90 6.98
CA SER A 281 20.08 15.68 7.06
C SER A 281 19.35 16.89 6.50
N GLY A 282 18.40 16.66 5.59
CA GLY A 282 17.65 17.71 4.92
C GLY A 282 17.44 17.42 3.45
N LYS A 283 17.25 18.47 2.67
CA LYS A 283 16.93 18.39 1.23
C LYS A 283 18.19 18.44 0.37
N ALA A 284 18.25 17.64 -0.69
CA ALA A 284 19.24 17.77 -1.76
C ALA A 284 18.56 17.67 -3.13
N SER A 285 19.06 18.42 -4.12
CA SER A 285 18.55 18.44 -5.49
C SER A 285 19.50 17.68 -6.41
N TYR A 286 18.95 16.73 -7.16
CA TYR A 286 19.60 16.06 -8.28
C TYR A 286 19.01 16.59 -9.58
N THR A 287 19.84 17.00 -10.53
CA THR A 287 19.36 17.54 -11.83
C THR A 287 20.08 16.88 -13.00
N LYS A 288 19.31 16.57 -14.04
CA LYS A 288 19.81 15.98 -15.28
C LYS A 288 18.92 16.33 -16.46
N SER A 289 19.53 16.53 -17.63
CA SER A 289 18.79 16.70 -18.87
C SER A 289 18.69 15.37 -19.62
N VAL A 290 17.48 15.04 -20.10
CA VAL A 290 17.19 13.81 -20.85
C VAL A 290 16.44 14.18 -22.13
N GLU A 291 16.83 13.54 -23.23
CA GLU A 291 16.22 13.78 -24.55
C GLU A 291 15.13 12.75 -24.84
N PHE A 292 14.02 13.24 -25.40
CA PHE A 292 12.88 12.45 -25.84
C PHE A 292 12.53 12.82 -27.29
N ASN A 293 12.26 11.85 -28.15
CA ASN A 293 11.80 12.13 -29.50
C ASN A 293 10.26 12.22 -29.59
N SER A 294 9.75 12.75 -30.70
CA SER A 294 8.32 12.95 -30.91
C SER A 294 7.52 11.65 -30.98
N ASP A 295 8.13 10.55 -31.41
CA ASP A 295 7.44 9.28 -31.60
C ASP A 295 7.20 8.63 -30.23
N GLU A 296 8.22 8.65 -29.37
CA GLU A 296 8.15 8.21 -27.98
C GLU A 296 7.01 8.87 -27.21
N LEU A 297 6.86 10.19 -27.35
CA LEU A 297 5.82 10.95 -26.65
C LEU A 297 4.42 10.75 -27.22
N ARG A 298 4.30 10.30 -28.47
CA ARG A 298 3.00 10.01 -29.11
C ARG A 298 2.52 8.59 -28.84
N GLU A 299 3.45 7.64 -28.76
CA GLU A 299 3.14 6.21 -28.71
C GLU A 299 3.08 5.67 -27.28
N SER A 300 3.65 6.39 -26.31
CA SER A 300 3.83 5.87 -24.96
C SER A 300 3.49 6.85 -23.85
N ALA A 301 2.90 6.33 -22.78
CA ALA A 301 2.94 6.95 -21.47
C ALA A 301 4.35 6.74 -20.89
N ILE A 302 4.95 7.81 -20.39
CA ILE A 302 6.33 7.83 -19.92
C ILE A 302 6.35 7.81 -18.40
N ILE A 303 6.92 6.76 -17.83
CA ILE A 303 7.00 6.57 -16.37
C ILE A 303 8.46 6.69 -15.94
N LEU A 304 8.73 7.57 -14.99
CA LEU A 304 10.02 7.70 -14.32
C LEU A 304 10.04 6.81 -13.07
N ASP A 305 11.03 5.92 -12.99
CA ASP A 305 11.31 5.08 -11.83
C ASP A 305 12.63 5.55 -11.20
N LEU A 306 12.59 5.99 -9.95
CA LEU A 306 13.77 6.51 -9.24
C LEU A 306 14.67 5.41 -8.67
N GLY A 307 14.22 4.15 -8.68
CA GLY A 307 14.89 3.04 -8.03
C GLY A 307 14.93 3.23 -6.52
N ASN A 308 16.13 3.10 -5.94
CA ASN A 308 16.32 3.26 -4.50
C ASN A 308 16.40 4.74 -4.10
N VAL A 309 15.41 5.22 -3.37
CA VAL A 309 15.38 6.56 -2.75
C VAL A 309 15.35 6.38 -1.24
N GLN A 310 16.13 7.21 -0.53
CA GLN A 310 16.18 7.25 0.93
C GLN A 310 16.00 8.72 1.38
N GLU A 311 14.80 9.19 1.73
CA GLU A 311 13.55 8.43 2.00
C GLU A 311 12.32 8.93 1.21
N ILE A 312 12.28 10.22 0.84
CA ILE A 312 11.17 10.82 0.08
C ILE A 312 11.77 11.64 -1.08
N ALA A 313 11.14 11.62 -2.23
CA ALA A 313 11.55 12.39 -3.41
C ALA A 313 10.39 13.21 -3.99
N GLU A 314 10.66 14.45 -4.38
CA GLU A 314 9.76 15.23 -5.24
C GLU A 314 10.37 15.37 -6.64
N VAL A 315 9.59 15.02 -7.67
CA VAL A 315 10.02 15.07 -9.06
C VAL A 315 9.54 16.36 -9.70
N PHE A 316 10.38 16.99 -10.50
CA PHE A 316 10.06 18.11 -11.36
C PHE A 316 10.55 17.84 -12.78
N VAL A 317 9.72 18.14 -13.76
CA VAL A 317 10.06 18.02 -15.19
C VAL A 317 9.82 19.37 -15.85
N ASN A 318 10.86 19.95 -16.46
CA ASN A 318 10.80 21.31 -17.02
C ASN A 318 10.23 22.34 -16.03
N ASN A 319 10.67 22.25 -14.77
CA ASN A 319 10.22 23.05 -13.63
C ASN A 319 8.73 22.91 -13.24
N GLN A 320 8.00 21.95 -13.82
CA GLN A 320 6.64 21.60 -13.40
C GLN A 320 6.69 20.49 -12.35
N PRO A 321 5.89 20.57 -11.27
CA PRO A 321 5.84 19.52 -10.25
C PRO A 321 5.23 18.24 -10.84
N GLY A 322 6.00 17.16 -10.82
CA GLY A 322 5.62 15.83 -11.29
C GLY A 322 4.97 14.96 -10.22
N GLY A 323 5.26 15.21 -8.93
CA GLY A 323 4.65 14.51 -7.79
C GLY A 323 5.64 14.22 -6.66
N VAL A 324 5.10 13.90 -5.48
CA VAL A 324 5.86 13.51 -4.28
C VAL A 324 5.76 12.00 -4.08
N LEU A 325 6.91 11.33 -4.02
CA LEU A 325 7.10 9.90 -3.89
C LEU A 325 7.64 9.61 -2.49
N TRP A 326 6.84 8.96 -1.66
CA TRP A 326 7.13 8.75 -0.24
C TRP A 326 6.98 7.28 0.21
N THR A 327 6.59 6.41 -0.73
CA THR A 327 6.41 4.98 -0.49
C THR A 327 6.79 4.22 -1.77
N ASP A 328 7.08 2.93 -1.61
CA ASP A 328 7.45 2.06 -2.72
C ASP A 328 6.24 1.76 -3.64
N PRO A 329 6.47 1.61 -4.95
CA PRO A 329 7.68 1.98 -5.69
C PRO A 329 7.74 3.50 -5.94
N PHE A 330 8.95 4.04 -5.98
CA PHE A 330 9.19 5.45 -6.30
C PHE A 330 9.05 5.72 -7.81
N ARG A 331 7.81 5.65 -8.30
CA ARG A 331 7.45 5.80 -9.71
C ARG A 331 6.42 6.90 -9.92
N VAL A 332 6.57 7.62 -11.03
CA VAL A 332 5.60 8.63 -11.46
C VAL A 332 5.50 8.71 -12.97
N GLU A 333 4.28 8.82 -13.48
CA GLU A 333 4.04 9.15 -14.88
C GLU A 333 4.39 10.61 -15.12
N ILE A 334 5.32 10.88 -16.04
CA ILE A 334 5.82 12.24 -16.35
C ILE A 334 5.42 12.75 -17.73
N THR A 335 4.67 11.95 -18.51
CA THR A 335 4.19 12.29 -19.87
C THR A 335 3.67 13.73 -20.00
N PRO A 336 2.80 14.23 -19.09
CA PRO A 336 2.17 15.55 -19.26
C PRO A 336 3.12 16.74 -19.29
N TRP A 337 4.35 16.59 -18.79
CA TRP A 337 5.32 17.68 -18.66
C TRP A 337 6.49 17.58 -19.65
N LEU A 338 6.52 16.53 -20.46
CA LEU A 338 7.56 16.30 -21.45
C LEU A 338 7.30 17.06 -22.75
N LYS A 339 8.39 17.41 -23.44
CA LYS A 339 8.39 17.95 -24.81
C LYS A 339 9.40 17.19 -25.66
N ALA A 340 9.24 17.23 -26.98
CA ALA A 340 10.28 16.71 -27.87
C ALA A 340 11.60 17.48 -27.69
N GLY A 341 12.72 16.75 -27.76
CA GLY A 341 14.06 17.25 -27.49
C GLY A 341 14.43 17.17 -26.01
N LEU A 342 15.22 18.14 -25.55
CA LEU A 342 15.81 18.15 -24.22
C LEU A 342 14.80 18.54 -23.12
N ASN A 343 14.72 17.74 -22.07
CA ASN A 343 13.90 17.95 -20.88
C ASN A 343 14.78 17.96 -19.64
N GLU A 344 14.59 18.93 -18.76
CA GLU A 344 15.26 18.92 -17.46
C GLU A 344 14.43 18.10 -16.47
N ILE A 345 15.05 17.12 -15.83
CA ILE A 345 14.51 16.35 -14.72
C ILE A 345 15.26 16.79 -13.45
N ARG A 346 14.52 17.30 -12.47
CA ARG A 346 15.02 17.64 -11.14
C ARG A 346 14.32 16.77 -10.09
N ILE A 347 15.09 16.15 -9.21
CA ILE A 347 14.62 15.26 -8.14
C ILE A 347 15.11 15.83 -6.82
N GLU A 348 14.19 16.26 -5.96
CA GLU A 348 14.52 16.72 -4.63
C GLU A 348 14.33 15.60 -3.61
N VAL A 349 15.42 15.14 -3.00
CA VAL A 349 15.40 14.06 -2.01
C VAL A 349 15.54 14.63 -0.61
N VAL A 350 14.74 14.13 0.33
CA VAL A 350 14.79 14.49 1.75
C VAL A 350 14.98 13.22 2.59
N ASN A 351 15.98 13.23 3.47
CA ASN A 351 16.23 12.17 4.45
C ASN A 351 15.87 12.65 5.88
N PRO A 352 15.77 11.74 6.86
CA PRO A 352 15.44 12.11 8.23
C PRO A 352 16.65 12.69 8.99
N TRP A 353 16.38 13.28 10.15
CA TRP A 353 17.37 13.90 11.05
C TRP A 353 18.49 13.03 11.66
N PRO A 354 18.40 11.69 11.78
CA PRO A 354 19.42 10.89 12.48
C PRO A 354 20.86 11.17 12.04
N ASN A 355 21.13 11.33 10.74
CA ASN A 355 22.49 11.52 10.25
C ASN A 355 23.13 12.80 10.78
N ARG A 356 22.41 13.93 10.73
CA ARG A 356 22.91 15.20 11.28
C ARG A 356 23.04 15.17 12.80
N LEU A 357 22.11 14.51 13.50
CA LEU A 357 22.19 14.31 14.95
C LEU A 357 23.42 13.48 15.35
N ILE A 358 23.73 12.41 14.59
CA ILE A 358 24.93 11.58 14.81
C ILE A 358 26.21 12.39 14.54
N GLY A 359 26.22 13.20 13.48
CA GLY A 359 27.36 14.06 13.17
C GLY A 359 27.59 15.13 14.24
N ASP A 360 26.52 15.75 14.74
CA ASP A 360 26.60 16.77 15.79
C ASP A 360 26.95 16.17 17.16
N GLY A 361 26.50 14.94 17.45
CA GLY A 361 26.85 14.22 18.66
C GLY A 361 28.35 13.94 18.81
N GLN A 362 29.13 14.09 17.74
CA GLN A 362 30.60 13.99 17.74
C GLN A 362 31.30 15.33 18.00
N LEU A 363 30.53 16.43 18.05
CA LEU A 363 31.05 17.78 18.24
C LEU A 363 30.77 18.28 19.67
N PRO A 364 31.62 19.19 20.20
CA PRO A 364 31.28 19.99 21.36
C PRO A 364 29.96 20.74 21.15
N ASP A 365 29.18 20.92 22.22
CA ASP A 365 27.84 21.52 22.17
C ASP A 365 27.80 22.88 21.45
N SER A 366 28.85 23.69 21.58
CA SER A 366 28.96 25.01 20.94
C SER A 366 29.10 24.96 19.41
N LEU A 367 29.46 23.82 18.84
CA LEU A 367 29.65 23.61 17.40
C LEU A 367 28.51 22.83 16.75
N ARG A 368 27.50 22.42 17.52
CA ARG A 368 26.34 21.68 17.01
C ARG A 368 25.38 22.60 16.28
N SER A 369 24.88 22.12 15.14
CA SER A 369 23.85 22.80 14.34
C SER A 369 22.43 22.46 14.80
N THR A 370 22.26 21.33 15.49
CA THR A 370 20.98 20.79 15.97
C THR A 370 20.85 20.92 17.48
N ARG A 371 19.60 20.97 17.97
CA ARG A 371 19.25 20.97 19.40
C ARG A 371 18.08 20.04 19.65
N THR A 372 18.26 19.04 20.52
CA THR A 372 17.23 18.06 20.87
C THR A 372 17.50 17.47 22.26
N ASN A 373 16.46 16.94 22.92
CA ASN A 373 16.58 16.16 24.14
C ASN A 373 16.85 14.66 23.87
N VAL A 374 16.85 14.24 22.60
CA VAL A 374 17.11 12.86 22.18
C VAL A 374 18.61 12.54 22.21
N LYS A 375 19.05 11.76 23.20
CA LYS A 375 20.48 11.42 23.41
C LYS A 375 20.95 10.13 22.71
N LYS A 376 20.05 9.37 22.07
CA LYS A 376 20.40 8.06 21.46
C LYS A 376 21.38 8.15 20.29
N PHE A 377 21.58 9.35 19.74
CA PHE A 377 22.51 9.63 18.64
C PHE A 377 23.85 10.21 19.13
N GLU A 378 24.10 10.17 20.44
CA GLU A 378 25.34 10.60 21.05
C GLU A 378 26.20 9.39 21.45
N GLY A 379 27.53 9.57 21.48
CA GLY A 379 28.47 8.59 22.00
C GLY A 379 28.88 7.46 21.04
N PRO A 380 29.70 6.50 21.51
CA PRO A 380 30.42 5.54 20.66
C PRO A 380 29.53 4.60 19.82
N GLY A 381 28.29 4.34 20.26
CA GLY A 381 27.35 3.47 19.56
C GLY A 381 26.48 4.16 18.51
N ALA A 382 26.54 5.50 18.40
CA ALA A 382 25.61 6.27 17.56
C ALA A 382 25.68 5.91 16.07
N MET A 383 26.87 5.52 15.58
CA MET A 383 27.10 5.21 14.16
C MET A 383 26.28 4.03 13.65
N GLN A 384 25.83 3.11 14.51
CA GLN A 384 24.95 2.00 14.10
C GLN A 384 23.57 2.49 13.62
N TYR A 385 23.21 3.73 13.94
CA TYR A 385 21.95 4.36 13.53
C TYR A 385 22.12 5.27 12.31
N LEU A 386 23.32 5.36 11.73
CA LEU A 386 23.54 6.12 10.50
C LEU A 386 22.69 5.50 9.38
N ARG A 387 21.91 6.33 8.70
CA ARG A 387 20.98 5.92 7.66
C ARG A 387 21.58 6.19 6.29
N VAL A 388 21.53 5.19 5.41
CA VAL A 388 21.71 5.37 3.97
C VAL A 388 20.78 6.50 3.51
N SER A 389 21.23 7.37 2.59
CA SER A 389 20.49 8.58 2.24
C SER A 389 20.76 9.04 0.82
N GLY A 390 19.73 9.60 0.18
CA GLY A 390 19.82 10.19 -1.15
C GLY A 390 19.13 9.36 -2.23
N LEU A 391 19.42 9.74 -3.48
CA LEU A 391 19.03 8.99 -4.67
C LEU A 391 20.13 8.00 -5.00
N LEU A 392 19.86 6.71 -4.85
CA LEU A 392 20.80 5.62 -5.10
C LEU A 392 20.54 4.94 -6.46
N GLY A 393 19.32 5.07 -7.00
CA GLY A 393 18.98 4.56 -8.32
C GLY A 393 18.84 3.03 -8.39
N PRO A 394 18.95 2.43 -9.58
CA PRO A 394 19.10 3.11 -10.87
C PRO A 394 17.84 3.92 -11.23
N VAL A 395 18.02 5.10 -11.82
CA VAL A 395 16.90 5.87 -12.36
C VAL A 395 16.60 5.36 -13.77
N ARG A 396 15.35 4.99 -14.04
CA ARG A 396 14.89 4.38 -15.27
C ARG A 396 13.68 5.11 -15.84
N ILE A 397 13.50 5.02 -17.15
CA ILE A 397 12.30 5.45 -17.87
C ILE A 397 11.66 4.21 -18.48
N ALA A 398 10.36 4.01 -18.25
CA ALA A 398 9.55 3.08 -19.01
C ALA A 398 8.69 3.82 -20.04
N PHE A 399 8.62 3.24 -21.24
CA PHE A 399 7.76 3.65 -22.34
C PHE A 399 6.62 2.63 -22.42
N ALA A 400 5.46 2.99 -21.88
CA ALA A 400 4.27 2.15 -21.81
C ALA A 400 3.36 2.46 -23.00
N PRO A 401 3.13 1.53 -23.95
CA PRO A 401 2.30 1.81 -25.12
C PRO A 401 0.90 2.26 -24.76
N ILE A 402 0.35 3.26 -25.46
CA ILE A 402 -1.00 3.81 -25.24
C ILE A 402 -2.08 3.09 -26.07
N ASN A 403 -1.69 2.18 -26.99
CA ASN A 403 -2.59 1.54 -27.96
C ASN A 403 -3.81 0.83 -27.38
#